data_AF-A0A535PNP3-F1
#
_entry.id   AF-A0A535PNP3-F1
#
_cell.length_a   1.000
_cell.length_b   1.000
_cell.length_c   1.000
_cell.angle_alpha   90.00
_cell.angle_beta   90.00
_cell.angle_gamma   90.00
#
_symmetry.space_group_name_H-M   'P 1'
#
loop_
_entity.id
_entity.type
_entity.pdbx_description
1 polymer ?
#
loop_
_entity_poly.entity_id
_entity_poly.type
_entity_poly.pdbx_seq_one_letter_code
_entity_poly.pdbx_strand_id
1 'polypeptide(L)' 'MNHLPPNFAEDLAQVLEPSHRDAAAGIIEQATALDDEGLRMFLDMFAHRVRESRAPITHDELQGFLAASKQPRRPHGL' A
#
# COMPACT_ATOMS: atom_id res chain seq x y z
N MET A 1 16.17 12.97 -10.37
CA MET A 1 14.99 12.22 -10.86
C MET A 1 15.38 10.75 -10.87
N ASN A 2 14.99 9.99 -9.84
CA ASN A 2 15.20 8.54 -9.84
C ASN A 2 14.25 7.97 -10.90
N HIS A 3 14.81 7.52 -12.03
CA HIS A 3 14.03 6.81 -13.04
C HIS A 3 13.48 5.55 -12.39
N LEU A 4 12.15 5.46 -12.30
CA LEU A 4 11.48 4.23 -11.91
C LEU A 4 11.92 3.11 -12.88
N PRO A 5 12.06 1.86 -12.40
CA PRO A 5 12.31 0.71 -13.27
C PRO A 5 11.32 0.70 -14.44
N PRO A 6 11.76 0.35 -15.66
CA PRO A 6 10.91 0.37 -16.84
C PRO A 6 9.64 -0.49 -16.68
N ASN A 7 9.70 -1.52 -15.85
CA ASN A 7 8.59 -2.45 -15.60
C ASN A 7 7.91 -2.21 -14.24
N PHE A 8 8.20 -1.11 -13.55
CA PHE A 8 7.70 -0.87 -12.19
C PHE A 8 6.17 -0.96 -12.10
N ALA A 9 5.47 -0.39 -13.07
CA ALA A 9 4.01 -0.45 -13.13
C ALA A 9 3.50 -1.88 -13.36
N GLU A 10 4.20 -2.67 -14.19
CA GLU A 10 3.84 -4.08 -14.45
C GLU A 10 4.14 -4.97 -13.24
N ASP A 11 5.30 -4.81 -12.60
CA ASP A 11 5.68 -5.52 -11.37
C ASP A 11 4.68 -5.21 -10.24
N LEU A 12 4.32 -3.93 -10.07
CA LEU A 12 3.30 -3.51 -9.11
C LEU A 12 1.95 -4.14 -9.43
N ALA A 13 1.56 -4.14 -10.70
CA ALA A 13 0.29 -4.70 -11.16
C ALA A 13 0.24 -6.23 -11.07
N GLN A 14 1.39 -6.91 -10.96
CA GLN A 14 1.51 -8.35 -10.73
C GLN A 14 1.43 -8.72 -9.24
N VAL A 15 1.86 -7.82 -8.36
CA VAL A 15 1.67 -7.92 -6.91
C VAL A 15 0.22 -7.68 -6.53
N LEU A 16 -0.48 -6.82 -7.27
CA LEU A 16 -1.90 -6.52 -7.07
C LEU A 16 -2.79 -7.55 -7.73
N GLU A 17 -3.95 -7.81 -7.11
CA GLU A 17 -4.95 -8.68 -7.70
C GLU A 17 -5.43 -8.13 -9.06
N PRO A 18 -5.33 -8.91 -10.17
CA PRO A 18 -5.60 -8.42 -11.52
C PRO A 18 -7.02 -7.85 -11.70
N SER A 19 -8.00 -8.44 -11.02
CA SER A 19 -9.41 -8.04 -11.05
C SER A 19 -9.66 -6.69 -10.38
N HIS A 20 -8.74 -6.22 -9.54
CA HIS A 20 -8.91 -5.02 -8.71
C HIS A 20 -7.84 -3.95 -8.96
N ARG A 21 -7.11 -4.02 -10.08
CA ARG A 21 -6.04 -3.05 -10.41
C ARG A 21 -6.49 -1.58 -10.39
N ASP A 22 -7.68 -1.29 -10.91
CA ASP A 22 -8.23 0.07 -10.96
C ASP A 22 -8.54 0.60 -9.55
N ALA A 23 -9.17 -0.24 -8.72
CA ALA A 23 -9.47 0.10 -7.34
C ALA A 23 -8.19 0.25 -6.48
N ALA A 24 -7.18 -0.60 -6.73
CA ALA A 24 -5.89 -0.50 -6.07
C ALA A 24 -5.14 0.79 -6.44
N ALA A 25 -5.21 1.23 -7.71
CA ALA A 25 -4.65 2.51 -8.13
C ALA A 25 -5.27 3.69 -7.37
N GLY A 26 -6.60 3.68 -7.17
CA GLY A 26 -7.29 4.68 -6.36
C GLY A 26 -6.88 4.70 -4.88
N ILE A 27 -6.52 3.54 -4.30
CA ILE A 27 -5.98 3.50 -2.93
C ILE A 27 -4.56 4.04 -2.87
N ILE A 28 -3.71 3.70 -3.84
CA ILE A 28 -2.33 4.20 -3.91
C ILE A 28 -2.33 5.72 -4.06
N GLU A 29 -3.20 6.27 -4.92
CA GLU A 29 -3.37 7.72 -5.05
C GLU A 29 -3.80 8.37 -3.72
N GLN A 30 -4.77 7.79 -3.01
CA GLN A 30 -5.15 8.26 -1.68
C GLN A 30 -4.01 8.13 -0.65
N ALA A 31 -3.16 7.11 -0.76
CA ALA A 31 -2.00 6.96 0.11
C ALA A 31 -0.97 8.07 -0.13
N THR A 32 -0.84 8.61 -1.35
CA THR A 32 0.03 9.76 -1.64
C THR A 32 -0.42 11.05 -0.94
N ALA A 33 -1.68 11.13 -0.53
CA ALA A 33 -2.22 12.26 0.24
C ALA A 33 -2.00 12.14 1.76
N LEU A 34 -1.37 11.05 2.24
CA LEU A 34 -0.99 10.90 3.64
C LEU A 34 0.24 11.75 3.99
N ASP A 35 0.35 12.11 5.27
CA ASP A 35 1.59 12.65 5.83
C ASP A 35 2.74 11.64 5.72
N ASP A 36 3.99 12.12 5.73
CA ASP A 36 5.20 11.29 5.56
C ASP A 36 5.25 10.06 6.49
N GLU A 37 4.80 10.19 7.74
CA GLU A 37 4.74 9.08 8.70
C GLU A 37 3.67 8.05 8.31
N GLY A 38 2.48 8.52 7.91
CA GLY A 38 1.38 7.67 7.46
C GLY A 38 1.74 6.93 6.17
N LEU A 39 2.31 7.64 5.19
CA LEU A 39 2.80 7.05 3.95
C LEU A 39 3.89 6.01 4.22
N ARG A 40 4.85 6.31 5.10
CA ARG A 40 5.89 5.36 5.48
C ARG A 40 5.31 4.09 6.10
N MET A 41 4.32 4.22 6.99
CA MET A 41 3.67 3.06 7.62
C MET A 41 2.89 2.24 6.60
N PHE A 42 2.17 2.89 5.69
CA PHE A 42 1.47 2.22 4.58
C PHE A 42 2.44 1.38 3.73
N LEU A 43 3.56 1.99 3.31
CA LEU A 43 4.57 1.31 2.48
C LEU A 43 5.26 0.16 3.22
N ASP A 44 5.50 0.29 4.53
CA ASP A 44 6.10 -0.76 5.36
C ASP A 44 5.19 -1.99 5.45
N MET A 45 3.89 -1.79 5.73
CA MET A 45 2.90 -2.87 5.76
C MET A 45 2.77 -3.56 4.39
N PHE A 46 2.72 -2.76 3.32
CA PHE A 46 2.68 -3.29 1.96
C PHE A 46 3.92 -4.15 1.66
N ALA A 47 5.12 -3.64 1.93
CA ALA A 47 6.36 -4.37 1.71
C ALA A 47 6.47 -5.65 2.57
N HIS A 48 6.00 -5.59 3.81
CA HIS A 48 5.93 -6.76 4.69
C HIS A 48 5.00 -7.83 4.11
N ARG A 49 3.81 -7.42 3.65
CA ARG A 49 2.84 -8.33 3.04
C ARG A 49 3.39 -9.04 1.79
N VAL A 50 4.06 -8.30 0.91
CA VAL A 50 4.70 -8.86 -0.30
C VAL A 50 5.81 -9.87 0.04
N ARG A 51 6.51 -9.67 1.16
CA ARG A 51 7.57 -10.59 1.60
C ARG A 51 7.01 -11.85 2.25
N GLU A 52 5.96 -11.72 3.05
CA GLU A 52 5.34 -12.83 3.78
C GLU A 52 4.48 -13.73 2.88
N SER A 53 3.90 -13.16 1.82
CA SER A 53 2.93 -13.87 0.97
C SER A 53 3.18 -13.65 -0.51
N ARG A 54 3.16 -14.75 -1.26
CA ARG A 54 3.22 -14.75 -2.74
C ARG A 54 1.84 -14.57 -3.38
N ALA A 55 0.77 -14.51 -2.58
CA ALA A 55 -0.57 -14.24 -3.08
C ALA A 55 -0.72 -12.77 -3.48
N PRO A 56 -1.49 -12.45 -4.53
CA PRO A 56 -1.80 -11.08 -4.89
C PRO A 56 -2.45 -10.34 -3.73
N ILE A 57 -2.09 -9.07 -3.55
CA ILE A 57 -2.71 -8.20 -2.55
C ILE A 57 -4.06 -7.73 -3.09
N THR A 58 -5.11 -7.97 -2.31
CA THR A 58 -6.47 -7.59 -2.66
C THR A 58 -6.75 -6.11 -2.35
N HIS A 59 -7.80 -5.57 -2.95
CA HIS A 59 -8.28 -4.21 -2.64
C HIS A 59 -8.61 -4.04 -1.15
N ASP A 60 -9.23 -5.06 -0.53
CA ASP A 60 -9.63 -5.00 0.89
C ASP A 60 -8.40 -4.89 1.81
N GLU A 61 -7.34 -5.66 1.54
CA GLU A 61 -6.09 -5.58 2.28
C GLU A 61 -5.42 -4.21 2.14
N LEU A 62 -5.35 -3.69 0.91
CA LEU A 62 -4.86 -2.33 0.64
C LEU A 62 -5.64 -1.27 1.39
N GLN A 63 -6.97 -1.40 1.46
CA GLN A 63 -7.82 -0.49 2.20
C GLN A 63 -7.55 -0.60 3.71
N GLY A 64 -7.30 -1.81 4.20
CA GLY A 64 -6.88 -2.06 5.57
C GLY A 64 -5.55 -1.37 5.91
N PHE A 65 -4.56 -1.43 5.02
CA PHE A 65 -3.29 -0.72 5.18
C PHE A 65 -3.50 0.79 5.22
N LEU A 66 -4.33 1.33 4.33
CA LEU A 66 -4.65 2.76 4.29
C LEU A 66 -5.40 3.22 5.55
N ALA A 67 -6.31 2.41 6.07
CA ALA A 67 -7.03 2.72 7.30
C ALA A 67 -6.09 2.72 8.51
N ALA A 68 -5.22 1.72 8.62
CA ALA A 68 -4.22 1.62 9.67
C ALA A 68 -3.22 2.79 9.62
N SER A 69 -2.81 3.22 8.41
CA SER A 69 -1.90 4.35 8.22
C SER A 69 -2.50 5.71 8.55
N LYS A 70 -3.81 5.87 8.40
CA LYS A 70 -4.56 7.08 8.78
C LYS A 70 -4.81 7.17 10.28
N GLN A 71 -4.72 6.05 10.99
CA GLN A 71 -4.98 6.04 12.41
C GLN A 71 -3.71 6.54 13.13
N PRO A 72 -3.71 7.75 13.72
CA PRO A 72 -2.63 8.13 14.61
C PRO A 72 -2.57 7.04 15.66
N ARG A 73 -1.39 6.48 15.91
CA ARG A 73 -1.15 5.54 17.01
C ARG A 73 -1.73 6.21 18.24
N ARG A 74 -2.96 5.86 18.63
CA ARG A 74 -3.52 6.29 19.90
C ARG A 74 -2.52 5.75 20.91
N PRO A 75 -1.79 6.60 21.67
CA PRO A 75 -1.12 6.08 22.83
C PRO A 75 -2.22 5.39 23.63
N HIS A 76 -2.09 4.08 23.79
CA HIS A 76 -2.93 3.33 24.71
C HIS A 76 -2.58 3.93 26.08
N GLY A 77 -3.33 4.95 26.47
CA GLY A 77 -3.22 5.61 27.75
C GLY A 77 -3.69 4.63 28.81
N LEU A 78 -2.72 4.17 29.61
CA LEU A 78 -2.76 3.82 31.03
C LEU A 78 -4.12 3.50 31.65
#